data_AF-R7I0P5-F1
#
_entry.id   AF-R7I0P5-F1
#
_cell.length_a   1.000
_cell.length_b   1.000
_cell.length_c   1.000
_cell.angle_alpha   90.00
_cell.angle_beta   90.00
_cell.angle_gamma   90.00
#
_symmetry.space_group_name_H-M   'P 1'
#
loop_
_entity.id
_entity.type
_entity.pdbx_description
1 polymer ?
#
loop_
_entity_poly.entity_id
_entity_poly.type
_entity_poly.pdbx_seq_one_letter_code
_entity_poly.pdbx_strand_id
1 'polypeptide(L)'
;MFAIGEAKAKVTNSKVSMPSEYKLKTKALYGVWSGENVLYISDEKPPLRAKERDGIIFEPSIDVNNRLSVPSKLEDCNVEIVGRISTIEISFKKR
;
A
#
# COMPACT_ATOMS: atom_id res chain seq x y z
N MET A 1 -4.38 12.36 5.61
CA MET A 1 -5.81 12.01 5.37
C MET A 1 -6.02 11.45 3.95
N PHE A 2 -6.48 10.20 3.83
CA PHE A 2 -6.83 9.55 2.56
C PHE A 2 -8.34 9.50 2.34
N ALA A 3 -8.74 9.32 1.09
CA ALA A 3 -10.14 9.04 0.77
C ALA A 3 -10.53 7.66 1.32
N ILE A 4 -11.78 7.54 1.81
CA ILE A 4 -12.35 6.26 2.21
C ILE A 4 -12.83 5.55 0.94
N GLY A 5 -12.51 4.28 0.79
CA GLY A 5 -13.00 3.48 -0.33
C GLY A 5 -12.28 2.15 -0.49
N GLU A 6 -12.83 1.31 -1.36
CA GLU A 6 -12.28 0.00 -1.69
C GLU A 6 -12.00 -0.10 -3.19
N ALA A 7 -10.88 -0.73 -3.55
CA ALA A 7 -10.52 -1.00 -4.93
C ALA A 7 -9.88 -2.39 -5.05
N LYS A 8 -10.02 -2.99 -6.23
CA LYS A 8 -9.37 -4.25 -6.58
C LYS A 8 -8.33 -4.00 -7.66
N ALA A 9 -7.17 -4.61 -7.52
CA ALA A 9 -6.08 -4.56 -8.48
C ALA A 9 -5.41 -5.93 -8.59
N LYS A 10 -4.42 -6.03 -9.48
CA LYS A 10 -3.56 -7.19 -9.61
C LYS A 10 -2.11 -6.71 -9.61
N VAL A 11 -1.20 -7.49 -9.04
CA VAL A 11 0.23 -7.24 -9.17
C VAL A 11 0.67 -7.60 -10.59
N THR A 12 1.27 -6.62 -11.27
CA THR A 12 1.85 -6.80 -12.61
C THR A 12 3.20 -6.11 -12.67
N ASN A 13 4.25 -6.82 -13.07
CA ASN A 13 5.63 -6.32 -13.11
C ASN A 13 6.09 -5.77 -11.75
N SER A 14 5.80 -6.52 -10.68
CA SER A 14 6.13 -6.20 -9.29
C SER A 14 5.58 -4.84 -8.85
N LYS A 15 4.42 -4.47 -9.39
CA LYS A 15 3.76 -3.20 -9.15
C LYS A 15 2.25 -3.35 -9.00
N VAL A 16 1.65 -2.47 -8.19
CA VAL A 16 0.20 -2.37 -7.98
C VAL A 16 -0.28 -0.99 -8.40
N SER A 17 -1.26 -0.93 -9.30
CA SER A 17 -1.91 0.34 -9.66
C SER A 17 -2.76 0.84 -8.50
N MET A 18 -2.44 2.03 -7.99
CA MET A 18 -3.16 2.65 -6.87
C MET A 18 -4.28 3.55 -7.39
N PRO A 19 -5.42 3.63 -6.67
CA PRO A 19 -6.49 4.58 -6.98
C PRO A 19 -5.97 6.02 -7.02
N SER A 20 -6.40 6.78 -8.03
CA SER A 20 -5.91 8.15 -8.27
C SER A 20 -6.41 9.14 -7.22
N GLU A 21 -7.56 8.84 -6.62
CA GLU A 21 -8.26 9.60 -5.59
C GLU A 21 -7.43 9.72 -4.31
N TYR A 22 -6.49 8.78 -4.08
CA TYR A 22 -5.61 8.80 -2.91
C TYR A 22 -4.45 9.80 -3.02
N LYS A 23 -4.22 10.38 -4.20
CA LYS A 23 -3.23 11.46 -4.44
C LYS A 23 -1.84 11.18 -3.86
N LEU A 24 -1.37 9.92 -3.93
CA LEU A 24 -0.17 9.44 -3.24
C LEU A 24 1.10 10.23 -3.58
N LYS A 25 1.23 10.73 -4.81
CA LYS A 25 2.41 11.50 -5.25
C LYS A 25 2.56 12.89 -4.62
N THR A 26 1.50 13.43 -4.03
CA THR A 26 1.52 14.79 -3.46
C THR A 26 1.93 14.81 -1.99
N LYS A 27 2.25 13.65 -1.43
CA LYS A 27 2.43 13.44 0.00
C LYS A 27 3.72 12.70 0.27
N ALA A 28 4.33 12.95 1.43
CA ALA A 28 5.25 11.99 2.01
C ALA A 28 4.48 10.67 2.18
N LEU A 29 5.12 9.55 1.87
CA LEU A 29 4.50 8.24 1.98
C LEU A 29 5.38 7.34 2.83
N TYR A 30 4.77 6.73 3.84
CA TYR A 30 5.38 5.73 4.68
C TYR A 30 4.63 4.42 4.54
N GLY A 31 5.34 3.31 4.59
CA GLY A 31 4.79 1.97 4.51
C GLY A 31 5.29 1.09 5.63
N VAL A 32 4.48 0.13 6.06
CA VAL A 32 4.88 -0.95 6.97
C VAL A 32 4.21 -2.24 6.56
N TRP A 33 5.01 -3.31 6.46
CA TRP A 33 4.51 -4.65 6.24
C TRP A 33 3.99 -5.24 7.54
N SER A 34 2.83 -5.87 7.49
CA SER A 34 2.28 -6.69 8.57
C SER A 34 2.20 -8.13 8.06
N GLY A 35 3.14 -8.95 8.52
CA GLY A 35 3.40 -10.26 7.93
C GLY A 35 3.86 -10.16 6.48
N GLU A 36 3.56 -11.19 5.68
CA GLU A 36 4.06 -11.28 4.30
C GLU A 36 3.13 -10.70 3.23
N ASN A 37 1.85 -10.51 3.56
CA ASN A 37 0.79 -10.33 2.58
C ASN A 37 -0.07 -9.07 2.83
N VAL A 38 0.27 -8.24 3.82
CA VAL A 38 -0.47 -7.00 4.10
C VAL A 38 0.51 -5.85 4.22
N LEU A 39 0.27 -4.80 3.44
CA LEU A 39 1.02 -3.54 3.48
C LEU A 39 0.08 -2.42 3.92
N TYR A 40 0.48 -1.69 4.96
CA TYR A 40 -0.17 -0.45 5.33
C TYR A 40 0.65 0.72 4.82
N ILE A 41 0.01 1.69 4.18
CA ILE A 41 0.64 2.96 3.81
C ILE A 41 -0.07 4.14 4.47
N SER A 42 0.67 5.19 4.79
CA SER A 42 0.14 6.42 5.36
C SER A 42 0.96 7.65 4.94
N ASP A 43 0.36 8.83 5.04
CA ASP A 43 1.06 10.11 4.90
C ASP A 43 1.74 10.55 6.20
N GLU A 44 1.57 9.79 7.28
CA GLU A 44 2.15 10.05 8.59
C GLU A 44 2.71 8.75 9.21
N LYS A 45 3.76 8.86 10.02
CA LYS A 45 4.34 7.71 10.75
C LYS A 45 3.49 7.21 11.94
N PRO A 46 2.86 8.07 12.77
CA PRO A 46 2.13 7.62 13.95
C PRO A 46 1.04 6.56 13.71
N PRO A 47 0.19 6.67 12.65
CA PRO A 47 -0.80 5.63 12.34
C PRO A 47 -0.18 4.25 12.01
N LEU A 48 1.04 4.23 11.48
CA LEU A 48 1.76 3.00 11.13
C LEU A 48 2.43 2.34 12.33
N ARG A 49 2.83 3.11 13.35
CA ARG A 49 3.43 2.54 14.59
C ARG A 49 2.50 1.55 15.29
N ALA A 50 1.18 1.78 15.22
CA ALA A 50 0.19 0.85 15.75
C ALA A 50 0.13 -0.49 14.97
N LYS A 51 0.66 -0.51 13.75
CA LYS A 51 0.72 -1.66 12.83
C LYS A 51 2.13 -2.26 12.70
N GLU A 52 3.12 -1.62 13.32
CA GLU A 52 4.55 -1.96 13.26
C GLU A 52 4.93 -3.21 14.08
N ARG A 53 3.96 -3.93 14.67
CA ARG A 53 4.25 -5.10 15.55
C ARG A 53 5.23 -6.11 14.94
N ASP A 54 5.27 -6.23 13.61
CA ASP A 54 6.08 -7.22 12.90
C ASP A 54 6.96 -6.61 11.77
N GLY A 55 6.98 -5.29 11.58
CA GLY A 55 7.54 -4.66 10.38
C GLY A 55 8.39 -3.43 10.67
N ILE A 56 9.19 -3.01 9.68
CA ILE A 56 9.96 -1.76 9.74
C ILE A 56 9.25 -0.71 8.90
N ILE A 57 9.08 0.51 9.41
CA ILE A 57 8.56 1.63 8.61
C ILE A 57 9.59 2.02 7.55
N PHE A 58 9.17 2.05 6.28
CA PHE A 58 10.00 2.42 5.14
C PHE A 58 9.29 3.45 4.24
N GLU A 59 10.01 4.01 3.27
CA GLU A 59 9.45 4.90 2.25
C GLU A 59 9.11 4.10 0.98
N PRO A 60 7.83 3.91 0.63
CA PRO A 60 7.46 3.12 -0.53
C PRO A 60 7.72 3.89 -1.83
N SER A 61 8.12 3.16 -2.87
CA SER A 61 8.35 3.74 -4.20
C SER A 61 7.07 3.74 -5.04
N ILE A 62 6.64 4.92 -5.48
CA ILE A 62 5.53 5.12 -6.42
C ILE A 62 6.08 5.62 -7.75
N ASP A 63 5.70 4.99 -8.85
CA ASP A 63 6.15 5.40 -10.18
C ASP A 63 5.30 6.53 -10.81
N VAL A 64 5.73 7.00 -11.98
CA VAL A 64 5.04 8.05 -12.75
C VAL A 64 3.61 7.70 -13.17
N ASN A 65 3.21 6.43 -13.09
CA ASN A 65 1.87 5.95 -13.41
C ASN A 65 1.03 5.65 -12.14
N ASN A 66 1.45 6.18 -10.98
CA ASN A 66 0.77 5.94 -9.69
C ASN A 66 0.75 4.45 -9.30
N ARG A 67 1.81 3.71 -9.65
CA ARG A 67 1.95 2.31 -9.28
C ARG A 67 2.93 2.14 -8.14
N LEU A 68 2.53 1.39 -7.13
CA LEU A 68 3.33 1.05 -5.96
C LEU A 68 4.22 -0.16 -6.26
N SER A 69 5.51 0.00 -6.04
CA SER A 69 6.47 -1.11 -6.14
C SER A 69 6.29 -2.08 -4.97
N VAL A 70 6.23 -3.37 -5.27
CA VAL A 70 6.06 -4.45 -4.30
C VAL A 70 7.08 -5.56 -4.55
N PRO A 71 7.40 -6.41 -3.55
CA PRO A 71 8.28 -7.55 -3.75
C PRO A 71 7.82 -8.47 -4.89
N SER A 72 8.76 -8.95 -5.70
CA SER A 72 8.48 -9.85 -6.85
C SER A 72 7.81 -11.17 -6.44
N LYS A 73 7.97 -11.61 -5.19
CA LYS A 73 7.25 -12.79 -4.66
C LYS A 73 5.72 -12.64 -4.64
N LEU A 74 5.20 -11.42 -4.81
CA LEU A 74 3.78 -11.10 -4.85
C LEU A 74 3.24 -10.97 -6.29
N GLU A 75 4.05 -11.26 -7.30
CA GLU A 75 3.60 -11.25 -8.70
C GLU A 75 2.32 -12.09 -8.88
N ASP A 76 1.44 -11.64 -9.78
CA ASP A 76 0.15 -12.26 -10.08
C ASP A 76 -0.87 -12.34 -8.93
N CYS A 77 -0.54 -11.84 -7.72
CA CYS A 77 -1.50 -11.79 -6.62
C CYS A 77 -2.66 -10.83 -6.91
N ASN A 78 -3.85 -11.22 -6.47
CA ASN A 78 -4.98 -10.31 -6.42
C ASN A 78 -4.80 -9.37 -5.23
N VAL A 79 -5.08 -8.09 -5.43
CA VAL A 79 -4.87 -7.06 -4.44
C VAL A 79 -6.18 -6.39 -4.09
N GLU A 80 -6.48 -6.33 -2.80
CA GLU A 80 -7.55 -5.51 -2.25
C GLU A 80 -6.93 -4.29 -1.58
N ILE A 81 -7.40 -3.10 -2.00
CA ILE A 81 -6.92 -1.82 -1.51
C ILE A 81 -8.07 -1.18 -0.75
N VAL A 82 -7.89 -0.92 0.54
CA VAL A 82 -8.89 -0.35 1.43
C VAL A 82 -8.35 0.94 2.03
N GLY A 83 -8.82 2.07 1.51
CA GLY A 83 -8.54 3.39 2.04
C GLY A 83 -9.36 3.67 3.29
N ARG A 84 -8.69 4.02 4.39
CA ARG A 84 -9.26 4.58 5.60
C ARG A 84 -8.73 6.00 5.82
N ILE A 85 -9.31 6.74 6.75
CA ILE A 85 -9.01 8.16 7.00
C ILE A 85 -7.50 8.44 7.12
N SER A 86 -6.74 7.61 7.84
CA SER A 86 -5.32 7.82 8.14
C SER A 86 -4.38 6.80 7.49
N THR A 87 -4.90 5.69 6.98
CA THR A 87 -4.09 4.59 6.43
C THR A 87 -4.80 3.97 5.24
N ILE A 88 -4.02 3.46 4.28
CA ILE A 88 -4.52 2.56 3.25
C ILE A 88 -3.97 1.17 3.55
N GLU A 89 -4.84 0.19 3.60
CA GLU A 89 -4.50 -1.21 3.74
C GLU A 89 -4.47 -1.85 2.35
N ILE A 90 -3.41 -2.59 2.05
CA ILE A 90 -3.19 -3.27 0.77
C ILE A 90 -2.95 -4.74 1.08
N SER A 91 -3.95 -5.57 0.77
CA SER A 91 -3.98 -6.99 1.08
C SER A 91 -3.75 -7.82 -0.17
N PHE A 92 -2.71 -8.65 -0.15
CA PHE A 92 -2.28 -9.50 -1.26
C PHE A 92 -2.82 -10.92 -1.05
N LYS A 93 -3.76 -11.34 -1.89
CA LYS A 93 -4.35 -12.68 -1.86
C LYS A 93 -3.66 -13.55 -2.91
N LYS A 94 -2.90 -14.54 -2.43
CA LYS A 94 -2.35 -15.60 -3.29
C LYS A 94 -3.50 -16.39 -3.90
N ARG A 95 -3.28 -16.82 -5.15
CA ARG A 95 -4.24 -17.59 -5.93
C ARG A 95 -4.34 -19.02 -5.45
#